data_AF-A0A6P5AVD0-F1
#
_entry.id   AF-A0A6P5AVD0-F1
#
_cell.length_a   1.000
_cell.length_b   1.000
_cell.length_c   1.000
_cell.angle_alpha   90.00
_cell.angle_beta   90.00
_cell.angle_gamma   90.00
#
_symmetry.space_group_name_H-M   'P 1'
#
loop_
_entity.id
_entity.type
_entity.pdbx_description
1 polymer ?
#
loop_
_entity_poly.entity_id
_entity_poly.type
_entity_poly.pdbx_seq_one_letter_code
_entity_poly.pdbx_strand_id
1 'polypeptide(L)'
;MGMEDVVVLNGYTAVKDALVDRSELFASRPPMYLLDAMVDFGKDIITARWGPEFRQRKKFATAVMRKLGMKIGTGSIEEKIREEASCLRNR
;
A
#
# COMPACT_ATOMS: atom_id res chain seq x y z
N MET A 1 -20.69 -2.21 -7.30
CA MET A 1 -21.67 -3.31 -7.16
C MET A 1 -22.76 -2.89 -6.19
N GLY A 2 -24.02 -3.09 -6.55
CA GLY A 2 -25.09 -2.16 -6.17
C GLY A 2 -25.37 -1.25 -7.38
N MET A 3 -25.42 0.07 -7.20
CA MET A 3 -25.59 1.04 -8.30
C MET A 3 -24.32 1.38 -9.09
N GLU A 4 -23.17 0.81 -8.71
CA GLU A 4 -21.88 1.09 -9.35
C GLU A 4 -21.45 -0.02 -10.30
N ASP A 5 -20.97 0.38 -11.48
CA ASP A 5 -20.34 -0.49 -12.47
C ASP A 5 -19.01 -1.05 -11.95
N VAL A 6 -18.80 -2.34 -12.17
CA VAL A 6 -17.58 -3.04 -11.73
C VAL A 6 -17.07 -3.92 -12.86
N VAL A 7 -15.77 -3.81 -13.13
CA VAL A 7 -15.05 -4.70 -14.05
C VAL A 7 -14.21 -5.67 -13.23
N VAL A 8 -14.40 -6.97 -13.47
CA VAL A 8 -13.62 -8.04 -12.82
C VAL A 8 -12.57 -8.56 -13.80
N LEU A 9 -11.30 -8.37 -13.45
CA LEU A 9 -10.18 -8.94 -14.19
C LEU A 9 -9.97 -10.39 -13.75
N ASN A 10 -10.08 -11.34 -14.70
CA ASN A 10 -9.92 -12.75 -14.43
C ASN A 10 -8.77 -13.36 -15.26
N GLY A 11 -7.93 -14.17 -14.61
CA GLY A 11 -6.76 -14.80 -15.23
C GLY A 11 -5.50 -13.95 -15.18
N TYR A 12 -4.34 -14.62 -15.18
CA TYR A 12 -3.03 -13.97 -15.04
C TYR A 12 -2.78 -12.91 -16.11
N THR A 13 -3.06 -13.23 -17.39
CA THR A 13 -2.81 -12.32 -18.51
C THR A 13 -3.58 -11.00 -18.36
N ALA A 14 -4.86 -11.06 -17.99
CA ALA A 14 -5.68 -9.86 -17.79
C ALA A 14 -5.19 -9.02 -16.60
N VAL A 15 -4.83 -9.68 -15.49
CA VAL A 15 -4.31 -9.00 -14.30
C VAL A 15 -2.95 -8.36 -14.57
N LYS A 16 -2.05 -9.04 -15.28
CA LYS A 16 -0.73 -8.51 -15.66
C LYS A 16 -0.86 -7.32 -16.61
N ASP A 17 -1.67 -7.44 -17.67
CA ASP A 17 -1.85 -6.35 -18.64
C ASP A 17 -2.38 -5.08 -17.94
N ALA A 18 -3.39 -5.21 -17.09
CA ALA A 18 -3.97 -4.06 -16.40
C ALA A 18 -3.05 -3.48 -15.31
N LEU A 19 -2.52 -4.32 -14.40
CA LEU A 19 -1.83 -3.84 -13.20
C LEU A 19 -0.33 -3.59 -13.39
N VAL A 20 0.27 -4.15 -14.44
CA VAL A 20 1.70 -4.00 -14.75
C VAL A 20 1.88 -3.23 -16.05
N ASP A 21 1.43 -3.79 -17.17
CA ASP A 21 1.72 -3.24 -18.50
C ASP A 21 1.01 -1.89 -18.72
N ARG A 22 -0.18 -1.71 -18.13
CA ARG A 22 -0.98 -0.47 -18.17
C ARG A 22 -1.22 0.14 -16.78
N SER A 23 -0.27 -0.06 -15.87
CA SER A 23 -0.40 0.25 -14.45
C SER A 23 -0.90 1.67 -14.17
N GLU A 24 -0.48 2.69 -14.92
CA GLU A 24 -0.91 4.08 -14.70
C GLU A 24 -2.42 4.30 -14.92
N LEU A 25 -3.05 3.54 -15.83
CA LEU A 25 -4.49 3.63 -16.10
C LEU A 25 -5.33 3.05 -14.96
N PHE A 26 -4.79 2.02 -14.27
CA PHE A 26 -5.45 1.30 -13.19
C PHE A 26 -4.89 1.65 -11.80
N ALA A 27 -4.02 2.65 -11.70
CA ALA A 27 -3.30 2.96 -10.46
C ALA A 27 -4.17 3.63 -9.39
N SER A 28 -5.32 4.21 -9.76
CA SER A 28 -6.18 4.94 -8.83
C SER A 28 -6.96 4.01 -7.89
N ARG A 29 -7.67 4.60 -6.92
CA ARG A 29 -8.51 3.88 -5.96
C ARG A 29 -9.95 4.36 -6.07
N PRO A 30 -10.94 3.45 -6.00
CA PRO A 30 -12.33 3.85 -5.86
C PRO A 30 -12.55 4.47 -4.47
N PRO A 31 -13.57 5.34 -4.30
CA PRO A 31 -13.98 5.80 -2.98
C PRO A 31 -14.33 4.61 -2.08
N MET A 32 -13.80 4.60 -0.87
CA MET A 32 -14.09 3.59 0.15
C MET A 32 -14.59 4.32 1.39
N TYR A 33 -15.88 4.68 1.39
CA TYR A 33 -16.47 5.64 2.33
C TYR A 33 -16.09 5.45 3.81
N LEU A 34 -16.09 4.20 4.31
CA LEU A 34 -15.71 3.90 5.69
C LEU A 34 -14.23 4.18 5.95
N LEU A 35 -13.35 3.73 5.05
CA LEU A 35 -11.91 3.94 5.19
C LEU A 35 -11.58 5.43 4.99
N ASP A 36 -12.14 6.06 3.96
CA ASP A 36 -11.93 7.47 3.66
C ASP A 36 -12.31 8.37 4.85
N ALA A 37 -13.40 8.05 5.56
CA ALA A 37 -13.78 8.76 6.78
C ALA A 37 -12.75 8.59 7.93
N MET A 38 -12.09 7.43 8.03
CA MET A 38 -11.05 7.17 9.04
C MET A 38 -9.71 7.85 8.71
N VAL A 39 -9.44 8.09 7.43
CA VAL A 39 -8.13 8.56 6.94
C VAL A 39 -8.17 9.96 6.33
N ASP A 40 -9.17 10.76 6.71
CA ASP A 40 -9.31 12.16 6.30
C ASP A 40 -9.37 12.34 4.77
N PHE A 41 -10.15 11.45 4.12
CA PHE A 41 -10.55 11.48 2.72
C PHE A 41 -9.39 11.65 1.72
N GLY A 42 -8.48 10.66 1.69
CA GLY A 42 -7.41 10.58 0.69
C GLY A 42 -6.13 11.33 1.06
N LYS A 43 -5.94 11.67 2.34
CA LYS A 43 -4.67 12.21 2.85
C LYS A 43 -3.64 11.15 3.21
N ASP A 44 -4.02 9.88 3.22
CA ASP A 44 -3.16 8.73 3.44
C ASP A 44 -2.49 8.23 2.14
N ILE A 45 -2.03 6.97 2.12
CA ILE A 45 -1.40 6.29 0.97
C ILE A 45 -2.26 5.10 0.49
N ILE A 46 -3.15 4.56 1.31
CA ILE A 46 -3.93 3.35 1.01
C ILE A 46 -5.12 3.69 0.10
N THR A 47 -5.87 4.75 0.42
CA THR A 47 -7.08 5.16 -0.33
C THR A 47 -6.88 6.40 -1.21
N ALA A 48 -5.76 7.11 -1.04
CA ALA A 48 -5.42 8.27 -1.85
C ALA A 48 -5.44 7.97 -3.35
N ARG A 49 -6.07 8.87 -4.12
CA ARG A 49 -6.21 8.76 -5.58
C ARG A 49 -4.87 8.92 -6.27
N TRP A 50 -4.73 8.30 -7.44
CA TRP A 50 -3.50 8.42 -8.23
C TRP A 50 -3.26 9.86 -8.66
N GLY A 51 -2.05 10.36 -8.42
CA GLY A 51 -1.67 11.73 -8.71
C GLY A 51 -0.29 12.10 -8.14
N PRO A 52 0.15 13.34 -8.34
CA PRO A 52 1.44 13.83 -7.82
C PRO A 52 1.59 13.64 -6.31
N GLU A 53 0.55 13.94 -5.54
CA GLU A 53 0.55 13.82 -4.07
C GLU A 53 0.77 12.38 -3.61
N PHE A 54 -0.01 11.43 -4.14
CA PHE A 54 0.16 10.00 -3.85
C PHE A 54 1.59 9.54 -4.18
N ARG A 55 2.10 9.92 -5.36
CA ARG A 55 3.47 9.55 -5.78
C ARG A 55 4.52 10.10 -4.82
N GLN A 56 4.36 11.35 -4.37
CA GLN A 56 5.26 11.98 -3.41
C GLN A 56 5.21 11.27 -2.04
N ARG A 57 4.03 11.02 -1.49
CA ARG A 57 3.86 10.31 -0.21
C ARG A 57 4.42 8.89 -0.27
N LYS A 58 4.10 8.14 -1.34
CA LYS A 58 4.62 6.78 -1.55
C LYS A 58 6.15 6.78 -1.66
N LYS A 59 6.73 7.71 -2.42
CA LYS A 59 8.20 7.83 -2.55
C LYS A 59 8.86 8.12 -1.21
N PHE A 60 8.30 9.06 -0.45
CA PHE A 60 8.77 9.40 0.88
C PHE A 60 8.69 8.20 1.84
N ALA A 61 7.52 7.57 1.97
CA ALA A 61 7.32 6.41 2.85
C ALA A 61 8.26 5.25 2.50
N THR A 62 8.40 4.95 1.20
CA THR A 62 9.32 3.90 0.73
C THR A 62 10.77 4.22 1.07
N ALA A 63 11.19 5.48 0.90
CA ALA A 63 12.55 5.91 1.24
C ALA A 63 12.81 5.81 2.75
N VAL A 64 11.85 6.21 3.58
CA VAL A 64 11.95 6.13 5.03
C VAL A 64 12.00 4.68 5.49
N MET A 65 11.12 3.80 5.00
CA MET A 65 11.15 2.36 5.34
C MET A 65 12.49 1.72 4.97
N ARG A 66 13.04 2.02 3.78
CA ARG A 66 14.36 1.53 3.39
C ARG A 66 15.48 2.07 4.26
N LYS A 67 15.39 3.32 4.71
CA LYS A 67 16.44 3.97 5.53
C LYS A 67 16.43 3.53 6.99
N LEU A 68 15.24 3.34 7.57
CA LEU A 68 15.05 3.11 9.01
C LEU A 68 14.79 1.64 9.37
N GLY A 69 14.24 0.83 8.47
CA GLY A 69 13.80 -0.53 8.80
C GLY A 69 14.40 -1.63 7.92
N MET A 70 14.51 -1.42 6.60
CA MET A 70 14.91 -2.50 5.67
C MET A 70 16.41 -2.48 5.32
N LYS A 71 17.25 -1.84 6.13
CA LYS A 71 18.71 -1.98 5.95
C LYS A 71 19.15 -3.37 6.37
N ILE A 72 20.12 -3.92 5.66
CA ILE A 72 20.80 -5.17 6.03
C ILE A 72 21.84 -4.80 7.10
N GLY A 73 21.79 -5.47 8.25
CA GLY A 73 22.73 -5.26 9.36
C GLY A 73 22.12 -4.54 10.57
N THR A 74 22.99 -3.97 11.40
CA THR A 74 22.64 -3.38 12.71
C THR A 74 21.61 -2.25 12.58
N GLY A 75 20.55 -2.28 13.39
CA GLY A 75 19.44 -1.33 13.30
C GLY A 75 18.40 -1.66 12.23
N SER A 76 18.39 -2.90 11.74
CA SER A 76 17.31 -3.44 10.90
C SER A 76 16.04 -3.69 11.70
N ILE A 77 14.89 -3.66 11.02
CA ILE A 77 13.59 -4.05 11.57
C ILE A 77 13.57 -5.52 12.01
N GLU A 78 14.48 -6.35 11.49
CA GLU A 78 14.63 -7.76 11.87
C GLU A 78 14.85 -7.93 13.39
N GLU A 79 15.67 -7.07 13.99
CA GLU A 79 15.92 -7.10 15.44
C GLU A 79 14.64 -6.85 16.23
N LYS A 80 13.85 -5.83 15.82
CA LYS A 80 12.56 -5.52 16.43
C LYS A 80 11.53 -6.63 16.21
N ILE A 81 11.48 -7.24 15.03
CA ILE A 81 10.59 -8.38 14.76
C ILE A 81 10.93 -9.55 15.68
N ARG A 82 12.22 -9.85 15.90
CA ARG A 82 12.67 -10.92 16.80
C ARG A 82 12.35 -10.63 18.27
N GLU A 83 12.52 -9.38 18.68
CA GLU A 83 12.14 -8.91 20.02
C GLU A 83 10.64 -9.14 20.26
N GLU A 84 9.77 -8.64 19.39
CA GLU A 84 8.31 -8.81 19.50
C GLU A 84 7.89 -10.28 19.44
N ALA A 85 8.51 -11.09 18.58
CA ALA A 85 8.26 -12.53 18.52
C ALA A 85 8.64 -13.24 19.83
N SER A 86 9.71 -12.82 20.49
CA SER A 86 10.12 -13.37 21.80
C SER A 86 9.14 -12.95 22.89
N CYS A 87 8.67 -11.71 22.88
CA CYS A 87 7.61 -11.23 23.78
C CYS A 87 6.30 -12.01 23.60
N LEU A 88 5.91 -12.30 22.36
CA LEU A 88 4.72 -13.10 22.05
C LEU A 88 4.87 -14.57 22.51
N ARG A 89 6.05 -15.17 22.34
CA ARG A 89 6.32 -16.54 22.80
C ARG A 89 6.32 -16.67 24.33
N ASN A 90 6.79 -15.62 25.02
CA ASN A 90 6.94 -15.62 26.48
C ASN A 90 5.69 -15.06 27.21
N ARG A 91 4.60 -14.76 26.47
CA ARG A 91 3.26 -14.56 27.02
C ARG A 91 2.56 -15.90 27.21
#